data_AF-A0A2V8HTQ8-F1
#
_entry.id   AF-A0A2V8HTQ8-F1
#
_cell.length_a   1.000
_cell.length_b   1.000
_cell.length_c   1.000
_cell.angle_alpha   90.00
_cell.angle_beta   90.00
_cell.angle_gamma   90.00
#
_symmetry.space_group_name_H-M   'P 1'
#
loop_
_entity.id
_entity.type
_entity.pdbx_description
1 polymer ?
#
loop_
_entity_poly.entity_id
_entity_poly.type
_entity_poly.pdbx_seq_one_letter_code
_entity_poly.pdbx_strand_id
1 'polypeptide(L)' 'MSSAYIEQRDDVYVVAGTRVSLDSIVYAFLSGQSAEAIAQAFPVLSLEQVYGAITYYLTP' A
#
# COMPACT_ATOMS: atom_id res chain seq x y z
N MET A 1 1.74 5.61 14.09
CA MET A 1 0.69 6.50 13.54
C MET A 1 -0.11 5.68 12.55
N SER A 2 -1.38 5.40 12.80
CA SER A 2 -2.27 4.75 11.82
C SER A 2 -2.71 5.80 10.81
N SER A 3 -2.24 5.71 9.57
CA SER A 3 -2.86 6.43 8.46
C SER A 3 -4.20 5.76 8.14
N ALA A 4 -5.16 6.50 7.58
CA ALA A 4 -6.44 5.92 7.12
C ALA A 4 -6.26 4.74 6.15
N TYR A 5 -5.07 4.61 5.55
CA TYR A 5 -4.76 3.58 4.57
C TYR A 5 -3.92 2.42 5.10
N ILE A 6 -3.23 2.54 6.24
CA ILE A 6 -2.30 1.53 6.72
C ILE A 6 -2.64 1.13 8.16
N GLU A 7 -2.84 -0.16 8.35
CA GLU A 7 -3.02 -0.80 9.66
C GLU A 7 -1.76 -1.58 10.03
N GLN A 8 -1.36 -1.50 11.30
CA GLN A 8 -0.36 -2.42 11.85
C GLN A 8 -1.09 -3.60 12.50
N ARG A 9 -0.77 -4.82 12.09
CA ARG A 9 -1.26 -6.07 12.68
C ARG A 9 -0.03 -6.86 13.16
N ASP A 10 0.13 -6.94 14.47
CA ASP A 10 1.34 -7.45 15.12
C ASP A 10 2.60 -6.71 14.58
N ASP A 11 3.50 -7.42 13.90
CA ASP A 11 4.74 -6.88 13.33
C ASP A 11 4.63 -6.58 11.81
N VAL A 12 3.43 -6.62 11.24
CA VAL A 12 3.22 -6.43 9.79
C VAL A 12 2.33 -5.22 9.52
N TYR A 13 2.75 -4.39 8.57
CA TYR A 13 1.92 -3.31 8.04
C TYR A 13 1.13 -3.80 6.83
N VAL A 14 -0.17 -3.58 6.85
CA VAL A 14 -1.09 -3.97 5.78
C VAL A 14 -1.94 -2.79 5.33
N VAL A 15 -2.39 -2.83 4.08
CA VAL A 15 -3.36 -1.86 3.59
C VAL A 15 -4.69 -2.08 4.31
N ALA A 16 -5.21 -1.01 4.89
CA ALA A 16 -6.38 -0.99 5.77
C ALA A 16 -7.58 -1.69 5.11
N GLY A 17 -8.28 -2.50 5.90
CA GLY A 17 -9.40 -3.31 5.41
C GLY A 17 -9.02 -4.49 4.50
N THR A 18 -7.74 -4.78 4.27
CA THR A 18 -7.29 -5.88 3.39
C THR A 18 -6.27 -6.81 4.05
N ARG A 19 -5.74 -7.77 3.27
CA ARG A 19 -4.60 -8.62 3.64
C ARG A 19 -3.35 -8.33 2.82
N VAL A 20 -3.36 -7.26 2.02
CA VAL A 20 -2.21 -6.89 1.18
C VAL A 20 -1.19 -6.18 2.07
N SER A 21 0.03 -6.70 2.13
CA SER A 21 1.13 -6.09 2.86
C SER A 21 1.57 -4.78 2.22
N LEU A 22 1.91 -3.80 3.06
CA LEU A 22 2.52 -2.55 2.62
C LEU A 22 3.80 -2.82 1.80
N ASP A 23 4.62 -3.77 2.24
CA ASP A 23 5.88 -4.12 1.57
C ASP A 23 5.69 -4.53 0.10
N SER A 24 4.57 -5.20 -0.23
CA SER A 24 4.28 -5.59 -1.61
C SER A 24 4.02 -4.38 -2.50
N ILE A 25 3.34 -3.36 -1.96
CA ILE A 25 3.06 -2.11 -2.66
C ILE A 25 4.34 -1.30 -2.81
N VAL A 26 5.13 -1.18 -1.73
CA VAL A 26 6.42 -0.48 -1.74
C VAL A 26 7.39 -1.13 -2.72
N TYR A 27 7.50 -2.47 -2.71
CA TYR A 27 8.37 -3.19 -3.63
C TYR A 27 8.01 -2.92 -5.10
N ALA A 28 6.72 -2.98 -5.45
CA ALA A 28 6.26 -2.73 -6.81
C ALA A 28 6.52 -1.27 -7.24
N PHE A 29 6.29 -0.31 -6.35
CA PHE A 29 6.58 1.10 -6.57
C PHE A 29 8.08 1.34 -6.79
N LEU A 30 8.94 0.80 -5.91
CA LEU A 30 10.40 0.90 -6.06
C LEU A 30 10.94 0.18 -7.30
N SER A 31 10.20 -0.81 -7.82
CA SER A 31 10.49 -1.47 -9.10
C SER A 31 10.06 -0.64 -10.32
N GLY A 32 9.56 0.58 -10.13
CA GLY A 32 9.19 1.51 -11.20
C GLY A 32 7.77 1.35 -11.74
N GLN A 33 6.91 0.56 -11.08
CA GLN A 33 5.50 0.47 -11.48
C GLN A 33 4.74 1.74 -11.10
N SER A 34 3.80 2.16 -11.95
CA SER A 34 2.86 3.24 -11.62
C SER A 34 1.83 2.77 -10.60
N ALA A 35 1.20 3.70 -9.88
CA ALA A 35 0.15 3.36 -8.91
C ALA A 35 -1.04 2.63 -9.58
N GLU A 36 -1.38 2.98 -10.82
CA GLU A 36 -2.42 2.33 -11.60
C GLU A 36 -2.06 0.88 -11.96
N ALA A 37 -0.81 0.64 -12.36
CA ALA A 37 -0.33 -0.71 -12.63
C ALA A 37 -0.33 -1.57 -11.36
N ILE A 38 0.04 -1.00 -10.22
CA ILE A 38 -0.01 -1.67 -8.91
C ILE A 38 -1.47 -1.97 -8.53
N ALA A 39 -2.39 -1.01 -8.66
CA ALA A 39 -3.81 -1.23 -8.39
C ALA A 39 -4.41 -2.33 -9.27
N GLN A 40 -3.97 -2.43 -10.53
CA GLN A 40 -4.37 -3.50 -11.42
C GLN A 40 -3.80 -4.87 -11.02
N ALA A 41 -2.59 -4.91 -10.44
CA ALA A 41 -1.98 -6.12 -9.91
C ALA A 41 -2.60 -6.58 -8.57
N PHE A 42 -3.23 -5.66 -7.82
CA PHE A 42 -3.94 -5.94 -6.57
C PHE A 42 -5.42 -5.53 -6.66
N PRO A 43 -6.29 -6.29 -7.36
CA PRO A 43 -7.68 -5.90 -7.63
C PRO A 43 -8.57 -5.68 -6.40
N VAL A 44 -8.10 -6.08 -5.22
CA VAL A 44 -8.79 -5.83 -3.93
C VAL A 44 -8.52 -4.43 -3.38
N LEU A 45 -7.58 -3.69 -3.96
CA LEU A 45 -7.23 -2.33 -3.58
C LEU A 45 -7.86 -1.33 -4.54
N SER A 46 -8.39 -0.24 -3.98
CA SER A 46 -8.69 0.95 -4.78
C SER A 46 -7.39 1.67 -5.17
N LEU A 47 -7.45 2.45 -6.25
CA LEU A 47 -6.32 3.30 -6.64
C LEU A 47 -5.93 4.28 -5.51
N GLU A 48 -6.93 4.78 -4.77
CA GLU A 48 -6.74 5.63 -3.60
C GLU A 48 -5.96 4.91 -2.49
N GLN A 49 -6.28 3.65 -2.19
CA GLN A 49 -5.54 2.86 -1.20
C GLN A 49 -4.08 2.63 -1.62
N VAL A 50 -3.81 2.43 -2.92
CA VAL A 50 -2.44 2.31 -3.44
C VAL A 50 -1.67 3.61 -3.27
N TYR A 51 -2.26 4.75 -3.65
CA TYR A 51 -1.65 6.06 -3.42
C TYR A 51 -1.42 6.35 -1.93
N GLY A 52 -2.37 5.98 -1.08
CA GLY A 52 -2.26 6.12 0.37
C GLY A 52 -1.11 5.30 0.95
N ALA A 53 -0.90 4.08 0.47
CA ALA A 53 0.21 3.23 0.89
C ALA A 53 1.57 3.77 0.43
N ILE A 54 1.68 4.23 -0.82
CA ILE A 54 2.90 4.88 -1.34
C ILE A 54 3.20 6.15 -0.53
N THR A 55 2.18 6.98 -0.27
CA THR A 55 2.33 8.21 0.52
C THR A 55 2.79 7.92 1.94
N TYR A 56 2.22 6.89 2.59
CA TYR A 56 2.65 6.45 3.92
C TYR A 56 4.14 6.07 3.94
N TYR A 57 4.63 5.38 2.90
CA TYR A 57 6.04 5.02 2.80
C TYR A 57 6.98 6.23 2.58
N LEU A 58 6.54 7.23 1.81
CA LEU A 58 7.37 8.41 1.47
C LEU A 58 7.36 9.50 2.54
N THR A 59 6.46 9.45 3.52
CA THR A 59 6.32 10.48 4.55
C THR A 59 7.24 10.17 5.75
N PRO A 60 8.06 11.13 6.22
CA PRO A 60 8.98 10.94 7.35
C PRO A 60 8.28 10.85 8.72
#